data_AF-A0A942R4B8-F1
#
_entry.id   AF-A0A942R4B8-F1
#
_cell.length_a   1.000
_cell.length_b   1.000
_cell.length_c   1.000
_cell.angle_alpha   90.00
_cell.angle_beta   90.00
_cell.angle_gamma   90.00
#
_symmetry.space_group_name_H-M   'P 1'
#
loop_
_entity.id
_entity.type
_entity.pdbx_description
1 polymer ?
#
loop_
_entity_poly.entity_id
_entity_poly.type
_entity_poly.pdbx_seq_one_letter_code
_entity_poly.pdbx_strand_id
1 'polypeptide(L)'
;MAITGKVDAEANVKYGYGFTDKTENGYQIIGHAGSAPGISGYLGMIPRLGYTVVVLSNFDNGSRDVSLYIEEQLVGETQLTRNRKFTKMILDDAVANGYESAVKLYLKNKNKGQIPEQTVNQRGYALLGQKNIASAIDVFRLNVYLYPKSANTYDSLGEAYMLAGNTELAIENYEKSLALDPSNKNAAENLKKLREK
;
A
#
# COMPACT_ATOMS: atom_id res chain seq x y z
N MET A 1 31.19 12.04 8.35
CA MET A 1 31.54 10.66 8.77
C MET A 1 30.55 9.62 8.23
N ALA A 2 29.26 9.94 8.01
CA ALA A 2 28.27 9.01 7.44
C ALA A 2 28.29 8.85 5.89
N ILE A 3 29.42 9.04 5.20
CA ILE A 3 29.47 9.13 3.72
C ILE A 3 30.36 8.07 3.04
N THR A 4 31.12 7.30 3.81
CA THR A 4 31.98 6.21 3.32
C THR A 4 31.46 4.85 3.83
N GLY A 5 31.93 3.74 3.29
CA GLY A 5 31.62 2.39 3.82
C GLY A 5 30.15 1.94 3.71
N LYS A 6 29.47 2.30 2.63
CA LYS A 6 28.05 1.94 2.40
C LYS A 6 27.92 0.73 1.48
N VAL A 7 26.89 -0.06 1.71
CA VAL A 7 26.47 -1.17 0.84
C VAL A 7 25.17 -0.81 0.13
N ASP A 8 24.92 -1.42 -1.02
CA ASP A 8 23.62 -1.28 -1.69
C ASP A 8 22.56 -2.02 -0.87
N ALA A 9 21.43 -1.35 -0.58
CA ALA A 9 20.33 -1.92 0.19
C ALA A 9 19.12 -2.20 -0.69
N GLU A 10 18.76 -1.23 -1.54
CA GLU A 10 17.69 -1.33 -2.54
C GLU A 10 18.10 -0.56 -3.80
N ALA A 11 17.29 -0.62 -4.85
CA ALA A 11 17.54 0.14 -6.07
C ALA A 11 17.68 1.64 -5.75
N ASN A 12 18.87 2.19 -6.01
CA ASN A 12 19.25 3.59 -5.74
C ASN A 12 19.27 4.02 -4.27
N VAL A 13 19.32 3.07 -3.33
CA VAL A 13 19.47 3.35 -1.90
C VAL A 13 20.69 2.61 -1.34
N LYS A 14 21.60 3.36 -0.74
CA LYS A 14 22.76 2.84 -0.02
C LYS A 14 22.49 2.86 1.48
N TYR A 15 23.14 1.97 2.22
CA TYR A 15 23.03 1.90 3.67
C TYR A 15 24.41 1.78 4.31
N GLY A 16 24.64 2.52 5.39
CA GLY A 16 25.88 2.44 6.17
C GLY A 16 25.80 3.19 7.48
N TYR A 17 26.45 2.67 8.51
CA TYR A 17 26.50 3.24 9.86
C TYR A 17 25.13 3.60 10.46
N GLY A 18 24.09 2.82 10.14
CA GLY A 18 22.73 3.05 10.66
C GLY A 18 21.92 4.10 9.90
N PHE A 19 22.36 4.52 8.71
CA PHE A 19 21.65 5.49 7.87
C PHE A 19 21.47 4.98 6.44
N THR A 20 20.29 5.25 5.88
CA THR A 20 20.06 5.24 4.45
C THR A 20 20.70 6.46 3.81
N ASP A 21 21.11 6.31 2.56
CA ASP A 21 21.61 7.35 1.68
C ASP A 21 20.97 7.16 0.31
N LYS A 22 20.05 8.06 -0.02
CA LYS A 22 19.33 8.08 -1.30
C LYS A 22 19.55 9.42 -1.99
N THR A 23 19.36 9.44 -3.30
CA THR A 23 19.38 10.68 -4.08
C THR A 23 18.05 10.85 -4.79
N GLU A 24 17.39 11.98 -4.55
CA GLU A 24 16.10 12.33 -5.15
C GLU A 24 16.25 13.66 -5.88
N ASN A 25 15.93 13.70 -7.18
CA ASN A 25 16.02 14.91 -8.01
C ASN A 25 17.38 15.64 -7.91
N GLY A 26 18.48 14.90 -7.72
CA GLY A 26 19.83 15.47 -7.58
C GLY A 26 20.17 16.00 -6.17
N TYR A 27 19.28 15.80 -5.20
CA TYR A 27 19.51 16.08 -3.78
C TYR A 27 19.77 14.78 -3.02
N GLN A 28 20.91 14.73 -2.35
CA GLN A 28 21.23 13.64 -1.43
C GLN A 28 20.40 13.79 -0.15
N ILE A 29 19.80 12.69 0.30
CA ILE A 29 19.04 12.58 1.54
C ILE A 29 19.64 11.44 2.36
N ILE A 30 20.20 11.78 3.52
CA ILE A 30 20.82 10.81 4.45
C ILE A 30 19.94 10.73 5.69
N GLY A 31 19.48 9.54 6.07
CA GLY A 31 18.46 9.46 7.09
C GLY A 31 18.17 8.06 7.61
N HIS A 32 17.13 7.96 8.42
CA HIS A 32 16.59 6.68 8.86
C HIS A 32 15.13 6.87 9.29
N ALA A 33 14.30 5.86 9.03
CA ALA A 33 12.96 5.77 9.57
C ALA A 33 12.93 4.72 10.69
N GLY A 34 12.15 4.95 11.74
CA GLY A 34 12.01 4.00 12.83
C GLY A 34 10.55 3.86 13.25
N SER A 35 10.18 2.68 13.72
CA SER A 35 8.86 2.45 14.30
C SER A 35 8.93 1.40 15.41
N ALA A 36 8.01 1.54 16.36
CA ALA A 36 7.64 0.52 17.33
C ALA A 36 6.12 0.63 17.54
N PRO A 37 5.43 -0.36 18.14
CA PRO A 37 3.98 -0.31 18.31
C PRO A 37 3.52 1.00 18.97
N GLY A 38 2.68 1.76 18.26
CA GLY A 38 2.13 3.05 18.70
C GLY A 38 3.06 4.25 18.51
N ILE A 39 4.25 4.10 17.94
CA ILE A 39 5.18 5.21 17.69
C ILE A 39 5.90 5.09 16.33
N SER A 40 6.18 6.23 15.72
CA SER A 40 7.01 6.28 14.51
C SER A 40 7.88 7.52 14.48
N GLY A 41 9.04 7.41 13.85
CA GLY A 41 10.06 8.42 13.77
C GLY A 41 10.71 8.49 12.39
N TYR A 42 11.16 9.68 12.02
CA TYR A 42 11.94 9.91 10.81
C TYR A 42 13.01 10.96 11.07
N LEU A 43 14.21 10.69 10.56
CA LEU A 43 15.31 11.64 10.48
C LEU A 43 15.79 11.67 9.03
N GLY A 44 15.86 12.86 8.43
CA GLY A 44 16.39 13.06 7.08
C GLY A 44 17.22 14.33 7.01
N MET A 45 18.47 14.21 6.57
CA MET A 45 19.40 15.32 6.37
C MET A 45 19.58 15.56 4.88
N ILE A 46 19.48 16.83 4.45
CA ILE A 46 19.62 17.26 3.05
C ILE A 46 20.75 18.28 2.98
N PRO A 47 22.04 17.86 3.02
CA PRO A 47 23.17 18.75 3.30
C PRO A 47 23.29 19.91 2.31
N ARG A 48 23.02 19.66 1.03
CA ARG A 48 23.09 20.68 -0.03
C ARG A 48 22.12 21.84 0.19
N LEU A 49 20.98 21.58 0.83
CA LEU A 49 19.98 22.60 1.16
C LEU A 49 20.12 23.12 2.60
N GLY A 50 20.97 22.52 3.43
CA GLY A 50 21.13 22.90 4.84
C GLY A 50 19.98 22.50 5.76
N TYR A 51 19.06 21.62 5.32
CA TYR A 51 17.92 21.18 6.12
C TYR A 51 18.16 19.84 6.83
N THR A 52 17.64 19.74 8.05
CA THR A 52 17.43 18.48 8.76
C THR A 52 15.95 18.38 9.13
N VAL A 53 15.30 17.31 8.70
CA VAL A 53 13.90 17.00 8.95
C VAL A 53 13.84 15.93 10.03
N VAL A 54 13.16 16.24 11.13
CA VAL A 54 12.86 15.28 12.19
C VAL A 54 11.36 15.24 12.38
N VAL A 55 10.77 14.05 12.27
CA VAL A 55 9.34 13.85 12.52
C VAL A 55 9.18 12.75 13.54
N LEU A 56 8.44 13.03 14.61
CA LEU A 56 8.08 12.07 15.65
C LEU A 56 6.56 12.00 15.72
N SER A 57 6.04 10.80 15.90
CA SER A 57 4.60 10.55 15.98
C SER A 57 4.31 9.46 17.01
N ASN A 58 3.23 9.65 17.76
CA ASN A 58 2.61 8.68 18.67
C ASN A 58 1.51 7.87 17.96
N PHE A 59 1.68 7.66 16.65
CA PHE A 59 0.82 6.85 15.81
C PHE A 59 1.67 5.99 14.89
N ASP A 60 1.22 4.77 14.63
CA ASP A 60 1.90 3.86 13.70
C ASP A 60 1.99 4.52 12.32
N ASN A 61 3.21 4.60 11.78
CA ASN A 61 3.53 5.25 10.50
C ASN A 61 3.17 6.75 10.39
N GLY A 62 2.72 7.42 11.46
CA GLY A 62 2.33 8.83 11.40
C GLY A 62 3.47 9.77 10.97
N SER A 63 4.73 9.42 11.26
CA SER A 63 5.88 10.21 10.82
C SER A 63 6.09 10.18 9.30
N ARG A 64 5.68 9.08 8.64
CA ARG A 64 6.00 8.81 7.23
C ARG A 64 5.33 9.78 6.27
N ASP A 65 4.05 10.06 6.49
CA ASP A 65 3.27 10.89 5.57
C ASP A 65 3.71 12.34 5.64
N VAL A 66 3.99 12.81 6.86
CA VAL A 66 4.54 14.14 7.12
C VAL A 66 5.94 14.27 6.55
N SER A 67 6.82 13.28 6.76
CA SER A 67 8.19 13.34 6.24
C SER A 67 8.23 13.35 4.71
N LEU A 68 7.40 12.53 4.06
CA LEU A 68 7.29 12.53 2.59
C LEU A 68 6.75 13.85 2.04
N TYR A 69 5.79 14.46 2.71
CA TYR A 69 5.29 15.78 2.34
C TYR A 69 6.39 16.85 2.44
N ILE A 70 7.11 16.89 3.56
CA ILE A 70 8.20 17.86 3.76
C ILE A 70 9.32 17.63 2.74
N GLU A 71 9.76 16.39 2.54
CA GLU A 71 10.78 16.05 1.54
C GLU A 71 10.37 16.54 0.15
N GLU A 72 9.12 16.30 -0.26
CA GLU A 72 8.63 16.77 -1.55
C GLU A 72 8.71 18.30 -1.69
N GLN A 73 8.41 19.06 -0.64
CA GLN A 73 8.55 20.53 -0.68
C GLN A 73 10.00 20.99 -0.82
N LEU A 74 10.96 20.19 -0.33
CA LEU A 74 12.38 20.53 -0.35
C LEU A 74 13.08 20.08 -1.64
N VAL A 75 12.74 18.88 -2.15
CA VAL A 75 13.45 18.24 -3.26
C VAL A 75 12.61 18.07 -4.52
N GLY A 76 11.34 18.47 -4.48
CA GLY A 76 10.37 18.30 -5.56
C GLY A 76 9.70 16.93 -5.55
N GLU A 77 8.76 16.74 -6.48
CA GLU A 77 8.03 15.47 -6.63
C GLU A 77 8.98 14.31 -6.92
N THR A 78 8.86 13.23 -6.16
CA THR A 78 9.64 12.00 -6.35
C THR A 78 8.77 10.92 -6.97
N GLN A 79 9.39 9.86 -7.49
CA GLN A 79 8.62 8.70 -7.99
C GLN A 79 7.73 8.10 -6.89
N LEU A 80 8.24 8.07 -5.65
CA LEU A 80 7.49 7.57 -4.50
C LEU A 80 6.27 8.43 -4.20
N THR A 81 6.41 9.76 -4.14
CA THR A 81 5.28 10.62 -3.82
C THR A 81 4.27 10.68 -4.96
N ARG A 82 4.71 10.64 -6.22
CA ARG A 82 3.84 10.47 -7.39
C ARG A 82 3.03 9.18 -7.34
N ASN A 83 3.68 8.04 -7.07
CA ASN A 83 3.01 6.75 -6.92
C ASN A 83 1.98 6.76 -5.80
N ARG A 84 2.29 7.40 -4.67
CA ARG A 84 1.36 7.54 -3.54
C ARG A 84 0.14 8.39 -3.88
N LYS A 85 0.34 9.56 -4.49
CA LYS A 85 -0.76 10.43 -4.95
C LYS A 85 -1.64 9.71 -5.97
N PHE A 86 -1.02 9.02 -6.93
CA PHE A 86 -1.71 8.23 -7.93
C PHE A 86 -2.54 7.11 -7.30
N THR A 87 -1.95 6.30 -6.42
CA THR A 87 -2.63 5.23 -5.70
C THR A 87 -3.80 5.77 -4.88
N LYS A 88 -3.58 6.83 -4.10
CA LYS A 88 -4.61 7.47 -3.29
C LYS A 88 -5.78 7.97 -4.15
N MET A 89 -5.49 8.63 -5.27
CA MET A 89 -6.51 9.12 -6.20
C MET A 89 -7.41 7.99 -6.71
N ILE A 90 -6.84 6.84 -7.09
CA ILE A 90 -7.63 5.70 -7.59
C ILE A 90 -8.44 5.06 -6.45
N LEU A 91 -7.83 4.87 -5.28
CA LEU A 91 -8.51 4.24 -4.14
C LEU A 91 -9.64 5.12 -3.57
N ASP A 92 -9.44 6.44 -3.51
CA ASP A 92 -10.48 7.37 -3.08
C ASP A 92 -11.65 7.39 -4.08
N ASP A 93 -11.38 7.30 -5.39
CA ASP A 93 -12.42 7.17 -6.41
C ASP A 93 -13.18 5.85 -6.28
N ALA A 94 -12.50 4.72 -5.99
CA ALA A 94 -13.16 3.44 -5.72
C ALA A 94 -14.11 3.52 -4.53
N VAL A 95 -13.71 4.23 -3.46
CA VAL A 95 -14.55 4.41 -2.27
C VAL A 95 -15.73 5.34 -2.54
N ALA A 96 -15.52 6.44 -3.26
CA ALA A 96 -16.54 7.48 -3.46
C ALA A 96 -17.52 7.16 -4.61
N ASN A 97 -17.02 6.56 -5.69
CA ASN A 97 -17.73 6.41 -6.97
C ASN A 97 -17.81 4.94 -7.43
N GLY A 98 -17.26 4.00 -6.65
CA GLY A 98 -17.31 2.57 -6.92
C GLY A 98 -16.24 2.06 -7.89
N TYR A 99 -16.16 0.74 -8.01
CA TYR A 99 -15.14 0.03 -8.79
C TYR A 99 -15.07 0.47 -10.26
N GLU A 100 -16.20 0.63 -10.95
CA GLU A 100 -16.23 0.93 -12.39
C GLU A 100 -15.61 2.31 -12.70
N SER A 101 -15.89 3.30 -11.83
CA SER A 101 -15.26 4.63 -11.93
C SER A 101 -13.75 4.52 -11.72
N ALA A 102 -13.32 3.78 -10.69
CA ALA A 102 -11.91 3.64 -10.35
C ALA A 102 -11.10 2.98 -11.46
N VAL A 103 -11.64 1.94 -12.10
CA VAL A 103 -11.00 1.29 -13.26
C VAL A 103 -10.88 2.26 -14.42
N LYS A 104 -11.94 3.02 -14.74
CA LYS A 104 -11.90 4.05 -15.79
C LYS A 104 -10.84 5.11 -15.49
N LEU A 105 -10.76 5.57 -14.25
CA LEU A 105 -9.79 6.56 -13.80
C LEU A 105 -8.35 6.01 -13.86
N TYR A 106 -8.15 4.76 -13.44
CA TYR A 106 -6.87 4.05 -13.53
C TYR A 106 -6.42 3.95 -14.98
N LEU A 107 -7.28 3.48 -15.89
CA LEU A 107 -6.93 3.32 -17.30
C LEU A 107 -6.51 4.63 -17.96
N LYS A 108 -7.16 5.75 -17.60
CA LYS A 108 -6.81 7.10 -18.08
C LYS A 108 -5.44 7.58 -17.56
N ASN A 109 -4.96 7.06 -16.43
CA ASN A 109 -3.81 7.58 -15.70
C ASN A 109 -2.73 6.52 -15.41
N LYS A 110 -2.80 5.33 -16.02
CA LYS A 110 -1.94 4.16 -15.69
C LYS A 110 -0.44 4.42 -15.86
N ASN A 111 -0.07 5.43 -16.63
CA ASN A 111 1.32 5.86 -16.83
C ASN A 111 1.88 6.71 -15.66
N LYS A 112 1.05 7.11 -14.69
CA LYS A 112 1.47 7.95 -13.56
C LYS A 112 2.16 7.18 -12.44
N GLY A 113 1.97 5.87 -12.35
CA GLY A 113 2.58 5.07 -11.31
C GLY A 113 2.06 3.64 -11.26
N GLN A 114 2.53 2.90 -10.27
CA GLN A 114 2.04 1.57 -9.95
C GLN A 114 1.24 1.62 -8.65
N ILE A 115 0.23 0.76 -8.55
CA ILE A 115 -0.63 0.62 -7.38
C ILE A 115 -0.31 -0.74 -6.76
N PRO A 116 0.46 -0.81 -5.64
CA PRO A 116 0.84 -2.09 -5.06
C PRO A 116 -0.35 -2.87 -4.52
N GLU A 117 -0.41 -4.18 -4.81
CA GLU A 117 -1.46 -5.10 -4.35
C GLU A 117 -1.73 -4.96 -2.84
N GLN A 118 -0.65 -4.96 -2.05
CA GLN A 118 -0.71 -4.87 -0.59
C GLN A 118 -1.39 -3.57 -0.12
N THR A 119 -1.16 -2.45 -0.81
CA THR A 119 -1.76 -1.15 -0.46
C THR A 119 -3.26 -1.17 -0.72
N VAL A 120 -3.71 -1.76 -1.83
CA VAL A 120 -5.14 -1.95 -2.11
C VAL A 120 -5.77 -2.88 -1.07
N ASN A 121 -5.08 -3.98 -0.73
CA ASN A 121 -5.54 -4.95 0.26
C ASN A 121 -5.73 -4.31 1.65
N GLN A 122 -4.71 -3.59 2.12
CA GLN A 122 -4.76 -2.85 3.39
C GLN A 122 -5.91 -1.85 3.42
N ARG A 123 -6.18 -1.15 2.30
CA ARG A 123 -7.30 -0.22 2.20
C ARG A 123 -8.64 -0.95 2.31
N GLY A 124 -8.79 -2.11 1.66
CA GLY A 124 -9.99 -2.94 1.76
C GLY A 124 -10.25 -3.42 3.19
N TYR A 125 -9.24 -3.97 3.87
CA TYR A 125 -9.36 -4.39 5.27
C TYR A 125 -9.63 -3.24 6.24
N ALA A 126 -9.05 -2.06 6.00
CA ALA A 126 -9.37 -0.87 6.79
C ALA A 126 -10.85 -0.48 6.67
N LEU A 127 -11.44 -0.62 5.47
CA LEU A 127 -12.87 -0.37 5.24
C LEU A 127 -13.76 -1.43 5.90
N LEU A 128 -13.35 -2.71 5.87
CA LEU A 128 -14.04 -3.77 6.63
C LEU A 128 -14.04 -3.49 8.14
N GLY A 129 -12.90 -3.06 8.70
CA GLY A 129 -12.81 -2.65 10.11
C GLY A 129 -13.71 -1.46 10.46
N GLN A 130 -13.99 -0.60 9.48
CA GLN A 130 -14.96 0.52 9.59
C GLN A 130 -16.40 0.09 9.31
N LYS A 131 -16.66 -1.20 9.06
CA LYS A 131 -17.96 -1.76 8.62
C LYS A 131 -18.48 -1.18 7.30
N ASN A 132 -17.63 -0.52 6.52
CA ASN A 132 -17.98 -0.06 5.18
C ASN A 132 -17.73 -1.18 4.17
N ILE A 133 -18.57 -2.21 4.23
CA ILE A 133 -18.42 -3.44 3.44
C ILE A 133 -18.57 -3.16 1.94
N ALA A 134 -19.49 -2.27 1.56
CA ALA A 134 -19.72 -1.93 0.15
C ALA A 134 -18.46 -1.33 -0.50
N SER A 135 -17.86 -0.29 0.10
CA SER A 135 -16.62 0.28 -0.43
C SER A 135 -15.44 -0.70 -0.34
N ALA A 136 -15.41 -1.59 0.66
CA ALA A 136 -14.38 -2.63 0.72
C ALA A 136 -14.45 -3.58 -0.49
N ILE A 137 -15.66 -4.00 -0.87
CA ILE A 137 -15.88 -4.82 -2.07
C ILE A 137 -15.37 -4.10 -3.32
N ASP A 138 -15.69 -2.81 -3.50
CA ASP A 138 -15.20 -2.05 -4.65
C ASP A 138 -13.66 -1.98 -4.71
N VAL A 139 -13.01 -1.79 -3.57
CA VAL A 139 -11.54 -1.77 -3.46
C VAL A 139 -10.94 -3.16 -3.73
N PHE A 140 -11.54 -4.24 -3.21
CA PHE A 140 -11.04 -5.60 -3.48
C PHE A 140 -11.29 -6.05 -4.92
N ARG A 141 -12.40 -5.65 -5.54
CA ARG A 141 -12.64 -5.84 -6.99
C ARG A 141 -11.56 -5.14 -7.80
N LEU A 142 -11.18 -3.92 -7.42
CA LEU A 142 -10.06 -3.22 -8.04
C LEU A 142 -8.74 -3.98 -7.85
N ASN A 143 -8.52 -4.58 -6.68
CA ASN A 143 -7.31 -5.38 -6.43
C ASN A 143 -7.22 -6.60 -7.37
N VAL A 144 -8.33 -7.34 -7.51
CA VAL A 144 -8.45 -8.46 -8.46
C VAL A 144 -8.21 -7.99 -9.89
N TYR A 145 -8.74 -6.83 -10.28
CA TYR A 145 -8.51 -6.26 -11.61
C TYR A 145 -7.04 -5.96 -11.87
N LEU A 146 -6.32 -5.41 -10.89
CA LEU A 146 -4.91 -5.08 -11.00
C LEU A 146 -4.00 -6.31 -10.92
N TYR A 147 -4.40 -7.33 -10.16
CA TYR A 147 -3.62 -8.52 -9.85
C TYR A 147 -4.42 -9.83 -10.04
N PRO A 148 -4.92 -10.13 -11.24
CA PRO A 148 -5.85 -11.26 -11.48
C PRO A 148 -5.21 -12.66 -11.35
N LYS A 149 -3.91 -12.73 -11.03
CA LYS A 149 -3.18 -13.97 -10.79
C LYS A 149 -2.76 -14.15 -9.34
N SER A 150 -3.15 -13.23 -8.46
CA SER A 150 -2.86 -13.32 -7.03
C SER A 150 -4.00 -14.04 -6.32
N ALA A 151 -3.71 -15.18 -5.68
CA ALA A 151 -4.69 -15.89 -4.88
C ALA A 151 -5.22 -15.03 -3.71
N ASN A 152 -4.35 -14.19 -3.14
CA ASN A 152 -4.67 -13.28 -2.04
C ASN A 152 -5.77 -12.27 -2.42
N THR A 153 -5.79 -11.76 -3.66
CA THR A 153 -6.84 -10.80 -4.06
C THR A 153 -8.23 -11.43 -4.12
N TYR A 154 -8.32 -12.69 -4.55
CA TYR A 154 -9.58 -13.42 -4.57
C TYR A 154 -10.01 -13.83 -3.16
N ASP A 155 -9.06 -14.23 -2.31
CA ASP A 155 -9.32 -14.53 -0.89
C ASP A 155 -9.97 -13.33 -0.18
N SER A 156 -9.33 -12.16 -0.26
CA SER A 156 -9.85 -10.94 0.39
C SER A 156 -11.18 -10.45 -0.21
N LEU A 157 -11.40 -10.62 -1.52
CA LEU A 157 -12.70 -10.32 -2.13
C LEU A 157 -13.79 -11.31 -1.67
N GLY A 158 -13.45 -12.60 -1.55
CA GLY A 158 -14.35 -13.62 -1.02
C GLY A 158 -14.76 -13.35 0.43
N GLU A 159 -13.82 -12.90 1.25
CA GLU A 159 -14.08 -12.47 2.64
C GLU A 159 -15.05 -11.29 2.70
N ALA A 160 -14.85 -10.28 1.85
CA ALA A 160 -15.75 -9.13 1.80
C ALA A 160 -17.17 -9.52 1.35
N TYR A 161 -17.31 -10.41 0.36
CA TYR A 161 -18.62 -10.93 -0.05
C TYR A 161 -19.29 -11.78 1.02
N MET A 162 -18.52 -12.59 1.76
CA MET A 162 -19.03 -13.37 2.88
C MET A 162 -19.60 -12.45 3.96
N LEU A 163 -18.90 -11.37 4.31
CA LEU A 163 -19.36 -10.37 5.27
C LEU A 163 -20.59 -9.59 4.78
N ALA A 164 -20.74 -9.41 3.46
CA ALA A 164 -21.93 -8.83 2.86
C ALA A 164 -23.14 -9.78 2.79
N GLY A 165 -22.96 -11.07 3.14
CA GLY A 165 -24.01 -12.10 3.00
C GLY A 165 -24.17 -12.64 1.58
N ASN A 166 -23.29 -12.28 0.65
CA ASN A 166 -23.30 -12.76 -0.73
C ASN A 166 -22.57 -14.10 -0.83
N THR A 167 -23.15 -15.16 -0.26
CA THR A 167 -22.52 -16.49 -0.13
C THR A 167 -22.04 -17.07 -1.46
N GLU A 168 -22.82 -16.93 -2.54
CA GLU A 168 -22.46 -17.44 -3.86
C GLU A 168 -21.18 -16.79 -4.40
N LEU A 169 -21.09 -15.46 -4.33
CA LEU A 169 -19.91 -14.71 -4.76
C LEU A 169 -18.70 -14.98 -3.85
N ALA A 170 -18.92 -15.20 -2.55
CA ALA A 170 -17.85 -15.58 -1.63
C ALA A 170 -17.25 -16.95 -2.02
N ILE A 171 -18.10 -17.94 -2.27
CA ILE A 171 -17.70 -19.29 -2.71
C ILE A 171 -16.90 -19.21 -4.01
N GLU A 172 -17.40 -18.49 -5.03
CA GLU A 172 -16.72 -18.34 -6.32
C GLU A 172 -15.29 -17.78 -6.16
N ASN A 173 -15.14 -16.76 -5.31
CA ASN A 173 -13.85 -16.12 -5.08
C ASN A 173 -12.88 -17.01 -4.28
N TYR A 174 -13.35 -17.71 -3.25
CA TYR A 174 -12.50 -18.66 -2.52
C TYR A 174 -12.06 -19.84 -3.39
N GLU A 175 -12.94 -20.36 -4.25
CA GLU A 175 -12.58 -21.38 -5.24
C GLU A 175 -11.51 -20.88 -6.20
N LYS A 176 -11.65 -19.63 -6.70
CA LYS A 176 -10.65 -19.01 -7.56
C LYS A 176 -9.30 -18.83 -6.86
N SER A 177 -9.32 -18.43 -5.58
CA SER A 177 -8.12 -18.33 -4.75
C SER A 177 -7.40 -19.68 -4.64
N LEU A 178 -8.12 -20.75 -4.31
CA LEU A 178 -7.57 -22.11 -4.21
C LEU A 178 -7.11 -22.69 -5.54
N ALA A 179 -7.73 -22.30 -6.65
CA ALA A 179 -7.28 -22.68 -7.98
C ALA A 179 -5.93 -22.05 -8.35
N LEU A 180 -5.64 -20.84 -7.84
CA LEU A 180 -4.37 -20.14 -8.03
C LEU A 180 -3.31 -20.56 -7.01
N ASP A 181 -3.71 -20.78 -5.77
CA ASP A 181 -2.86 -21.28 -4.68
C ASP A 181 -3.62 -22.30 -3.82
N PRO A 182 -3.43 -23.61 -4.07
CA PRO A 182 -4.05 -24.67 -3.29
C PRO A 182 -3.62 -24.69 -1.81
N SER A 183 -2.56 -23.96 -1.44
CA SER A 183 -2.07 -23.88 -0.06
C SER A 183 -2.74 -22.78 0.76
N ASN A 184 -3.63 -21.97 0.16
CA ASN A 184 -4.36 -20.93 0.87
C ASN A 184 -5.35 -21.52 1.89
N LYS A 185 -4.89 -21.63 3.15
CA LYS A 185 -5.68 -22.18 4.26
C LYS A 185 -6.92 -21.36 4.57
N ASN A 186 -6.84 -20.03 4.49
CA ASN A 186 -7.97 -19.16 4.81
C ASN A 186 -9.13 -19.41 3.84
N ALA A 187 -8.82 -19.47 2.53
CA ALA A 187 -9.82 -19.77 1.50
C ALA A 187 -10.42 -21.18 1.70
N ALA A 188 -9.61 -22.20 2.00
CA ALA A 188 -10.09 -23.56 2.23
C ALA A 188 -11.03 -23.65 3.45
N GLU A 189 -10.68 -23.00 4.56
CA GLU A 189 -11.47 -23.00 5.78
C GLU A 189 -12.81 -22.28 5.60
N ASN A 190 -12.81 -21.11 4.95
CA ASN A 190 -14.04 -20.34 4.73
C ASN A 190 -14.94 -21.01 3.69
N LEU A 191 -14.39 -21.59 2.62
CA LEU A 191 -15.17 -22.35 1.64
C LEU A 191 -15.88 -23.55 2.27
N LYS A 192 -15.18 -24.29 3.15
CA LYS A 192 -15.79 -25.39 3.91
C LYS A 192 -16.96 -24.91 4.76
N LYS A 193 -16.77 -23.85 5.56
CA LYS A 193 -17.82 -23.28 6.41
C LYS A 193 -19.05 -22.81 5.62
N LEU A 194 -18.84 -22.25 4.43
CA LEU A 194 -19.92 -21.73 3.59
C LEU A 194 -20.74 -22.83 2.90
N ARG A 195 -20.13 -23.98 2.62
CA ARG A 195 -20.82 -25.14 2.00
C ARG A 195 -21.53 -26.04 3.01
N GLU A 196 -21.17 -25.95 4.29
CA GLU A 196 -21.78 -26.71 5.39
C GLU A 196 -23.01 -26.00 6.00
N LYS A 197 -23.30 -24.76 5.59
CA LYS A 197 -24.48 -23.98 5.97
C LYS A 197 -25.63 -24.20 5.01
#